data_AF-A0A965R8Q3-F1
#
_entry.id   AF-A0A965R8Q3-F1
#
_cell.length_a   1.000
_cell.length_b   1.000
_cell.length_c   1.000
_cell.angle_alpha   90.00
_cell.angle_beta   90.00
_cell.angle_gamma   90.00
#
_symmetry.space_group_name_H-M   'P 1'
#
loop_
_entity.id
_entity.type
_entity.pdbx_description
1 polymer ?
#
loop_
_entity_poly.entity_id
_entity_poly.type
_entity_poly.pdbx_seq_one_letter_code
_entity_poly.pdbx_strand_id
1 'polypeptide(L)'
;MANTLRTKKETKLNQEALNPDKEAAINVTEVVKDERTSKILGALSLLFTLFLFVAFTSYIFTWQDDQDMVQLWRTHLFSINDVKANNLLGYLGAFVAYQIMFNGFGVAAYLLCSFFFVLGVNLFFTKPIFSLWRN
;
A
#
# COMPACT_ATOMS: atom_id res chain seq x y z
N MET A 1 -74.17 -18.47 38.66
CA MET A 1 -73.25 -17.95 39.69
C MET A 1 -72.00 -18.81 39.67
N ALA A 2 -70.81 -18.24 39.94
CA ALA A 2 -69.50 -18.72 39.43
C ALA A 2 -69.42 -18.66 37.88
N ASN A 3 -68.30 -18.41 37.20
CA ASN A 3 -66.93 -18.03 37.56
C ASN A 3 -66.33 -17.20 36.36
N THR A 4 -65.07 -16.75 36.22
CA THR A 4 -63.79 -16.95 36.95
C THR A 4 -62.84 -15.74 36.76
N LEU A 5 -61.81 -15.63 37.61
CA LEU A 5 -60.45 -15.08 37.38
C LEU A 5 -60.20 -13.99 36.31
N ARG A 6 -59.85 -12.77 36.76
CA ARG A 6 -59.21 -11.73 35.93
C ARG A 6 -57.80 -12.18 35.51
N THR A 7 -57.62 -12.57 34.25
CA THR A 7 -56.28 -12.81 33.69
C THR A 7 -55.52 -11.50 33.60
N LYS A 8 -54.41 -11.39 34.35
CA LYS A 8 -53.45 -10.29 34.26
C LYS A 8 -52.88 -10.28 32.84
N LYS A 9 -53.18 -9.22 32.07
CA LYS A 9 -52.64 -9.05 30.72
C LYS A 9 -51.13 -8.83 30.85
N GLU A 10 -50.34 -9.86 30.56
CA GLU A 10 -48.88 -9.73 30.51
C GLU A 10 -48.52 -8.73 29.42
N THR A 11 -47.90 -7.62 29.83
CA THR A 11 -47.26 -6.70 28.90
C THR A 11 -46.12 -7.46 28.26
N LYS A 12 -46.31 -7.92 27.02
CA LYS A 12 -45.22 -8.43 26.20
C LYS A 12 -44.16 -7.34 26.19
N LEU A 13 -43.00 -7.63 26.79
CA LEU A 13 -41.81 -6.82 26.64
C LEU A 13 -41.61 -6.63 25.14
N ASN A 14 -41.68 -5.38 24.69
CA ASN A 14 -41.37 -5.05 23.32
C ASN A 14 -39.89 -5.40 23.17
N GLN A 15 -39.59 -6.52 22.54
CA GLN A 15 -38.24 -6.75 22.05
C GLN A 15 -38.01 -5.63 21.04
N GLU A 16 -37.28 -4.60 21.46
CA GLU A 16 -36.64 -3.71 20.51
C GLU A 16 -35.81 -4.62 19.62
N ALA A 17 -36.35 -4.87 18.42
CA ALA A 17 -35.62 -5.53 17.37
C ALA A 17 -34.42 -4.62 17.14
N LEU A 18 -33.27 -5.04 17.67
CA LEU A 18 -31.99 -4.40 17.43
C LEU A 18 -31.84 -4.43 15.91
N ASN A 19 -32.15 -3.30 15.27
CA ASN A 19 -32.01 -3.18 13.83
C ASN A 19 -30.58 -3.61 13.55
N PRO A 20 -30.34 -4.62 12.69
CA PRO A 20 -28.98 -5.06 12.43
C PRO A 20 -28.21 -3.83 11.99
N ASP A 21 -27.17 -3.47 12.75
CA ASP A 21 -26.34 -2.31 12.46
C ASP A 21 -26.00 -2.38 10.99
N LYS A 22 -26.53 -1.42 10.22
CA LYS A 22 -26.57 -1.54 8.77
C LYS A 22 -25.16 -1.34 8.29
N GLU A 23 -24.42 -2.45 8.21
CA GLU A 23 -23.00 -2.49 7.86
C GLU A 23 -22.81 -1.54 6.70
N ALA A 24 -22.04 -0.48 6.94
CA ALA A 24 -21.83 0.54 5.93
C ALA A 24 -21.14 -0.15 4.77
N ALA A 25 -21.91 -0.51 3.74
CA ALA A 25 -21.42 -1.11 2.53
C ALA A 25 -20.64 -0.01 1.80
N ILE A 26 -19.37 0.13 2.20
CA ILE A 26 -18.43 1.08 1.63
C ILE A 26 -18.26 0.68 0.19
N ASN A 27 -19.02 1.33 -0.69
CA ASN A 27 -18.89 1.17 -2.12
C ASN A 27 -17.51 1.73 -2.46
N VAL A 28 -16.57 0.83 -2.77
CA VAL A 28 -15.18 1.18 -3.11
C VAL A 28 -15.14 2.22 -4.25
N THR A 29 -16.13 2.16 -5.15
CA THR A 29 -16.41 3.11 -6.23
C THR A 29 -16.82 4.53 -5.79
N GLU A 30 -17.35 4.73 -4.57
CA GLU A 30 -17.60 6.07 -4.02
C GLU A 30 -16.35 6.62 -3.33
N VAL A 31 -15.61 5.79 -2.58
CA VAL A 31 -14.35 6.20 -1.93
C VAL A 31 -13.29 6.61 -2.95
N VAL A 32 -13.21 5.91 -4.09
CA VAL A 32 -12.31 6.24 -5.22
C VAL A 32 -12.74 7.50 -5.98
N LYS A 33 -14.01 7.91 -5.89
CA LYS A 33 -14.51 9.17 -6.48
C LYS A 33 -14.23 10.41 -5.64
N ASP A 34 -13.84 10.27 -4.37
CA ASP A 34 -13.44 11.42 -3.56
C ASP A 34 -12.09 11.96 -4.05
N GLU A 35 -12.05 13.25 -4.41
CA GLU A 35 -10.81 13.94 -4.77
C GLU A 35 -9.74 13.80 -3.70
N ARG A 36 -10.13 13.71 -2.42
CA ARG A 36 -9.22 13.54 -1.29
C ARG A 36 -8.49 12.21 -1.38
N THR A 37 -9.20 11.12 -1.67
CA THR A 37 -8.62 9.79 -1.89
C THR A 37 -7.66 9.80 -3.08
N SER A 38 -8.04 10.44 -4.20
CA SER A 38 -7.16 10.59 -5.38
C SER A 38 -5.88 11.36 -5.03
N LYS A 39 -6.00 12.47 -4.29
CA LYS A 39 -4.86 13.29 -3.84
C LYS A 39 -3.93 12.54 -2.90
N ILE A 40 -4.47 11.77 -1.95
CA ILE A 40 -3.68 10.92 -1.04
C ILE A 40 -2.95 9.82 -1.82
N LEU A 41 -3.66 9.11 -2.72
CA LEU A 41 -3.06 8.05 -3.54
C LEU A 41 -1.98 8.60 -4.49
N GLY A 42 -2.20 9.78 -5.08
CA GLY A 42 -1.21 10.49 -5.89
C GLY A 42 0.04 10.87 -5.10
N ALA A 43 -0.13 11.45 -3.90
CA ALA A 43 0.98 11.79 -3.01
C ALA A 43 1.78 10.53 -2.59
N LEU A 44 1.09 9.43 -2.23
CA LEU A 44 1.73 8.16 -1.92
C LEU A 44 2.50 7.59 -3.13
N SER A 45 1.95 7.67 -4.34
CA SER A 45 2.63 7.27 -5.58
C SER A 45 3.87 8.11 -5.88
N LEU A 46 3.84 9.42 -5.59
CA LEU A 46 5.00 10.30 -5.73
C LEU A 46 6.09 10.01 -4.69
N LEU A 47 5.72 9.75 -3.43
CA LEU A 47 6.66 9.30 -2.40
C LEU A 47 7.28 7.94 -2.73
N PHE A 48 6.47 7.00 -3.22
CA PHE A 48 6.94 5.69 -3.68
C PHE A 48 7.89 5.81 -4.89
N THR A 49 7.60 6.73 -5.82
CA THR A 49 8.49 7.07 -6.93
C THR A 49 9.85 7.55 -6.43
N LEU A 50 9.86 8.50 -5.49
CA LEU A 50 11.09 9.05 -4.92
C LEU A 50 11.90 7.97 -4.19
N PHE A 51 11.22 7.12 -3.42
CA PHE A 51 11.81 5.95 -2.77
C PHE A 51 12.50 5.03 -3.78
N LEU A 52 11.80 4.61 -4.84
CA LEU A 52 12.37 3.75 -5.89
C LEU A 52 13.55 4.43 -6.59
N PHE A 53 13.42 5.71 -6.94
CA PHE A 53 14.46 6.46 -7.65
C PHE A 53 15.75 6.56 -6.83
N VAL A 54 15.66 6.85 -5.53
CA VAL A 54 16.82 6.89 -4.63
C VAL A 54 17.40 5.50 -4.41
N ALA A 55 16.55 4.47 -4.18
CA ALA A 55 16.99 3.09 -3.99
C ALA A 55 17.76 2.56 -5.21
N PHE A 56 17.24 2.78 -6.42
CA PHE A 56 17.87 2.36 -7.68
C PHE A 56 19.15 3.14 -7.99
N THR A 57 19.14 4.46 -7.77
CA THR A 57 20.32 5.30 -8.00
C THR A 57 21.46 4.94 -7.05
N SER A 58 21.13 4.68 -5.78
CA SER A 58 22.10 4.15 -4.82
C SER A 58 22.61 2.77 -5.22
N TYR A 59 21.74 1.89 -5.69
CA TYR A 59 22.11 0.53 -6.09
C TYR A 59 23.13 0.48 -7.24
N ILE A 60 23.08 1.41 -8.19
CA ILE A 60 24.10 1.53 -9.26
C ILE A 60 25.53 1.71 -8.68
N PHE A 61 25.67 2.22 -7.46
CA PHE A 61 26.95 2.34 -6.77
C PHE A 61 27.20 1.22 -5.73
N THR A 62 26.15 0.64 -5.13
CA THR A 62 26.27 -0.36 -4.04
C THR A 62 26.08 -1.82 -4.48
N TRP A 63 25.78 -2.09 -5.75
CA TRP A 63 25.44 -3.43 -6.25
C TRP A 63 26.49 -4.52 -5.99
N GLN A 64 27.75 -4.13 -5.77
CA GLN A 64 28.84 -5.05 -5.45
C GLN A 64 28.68 -5.61 -4.04
N ASP A 65 28.54 -4.73 -3.04
CA ASP A 65 28.27 -5.09 -1.65
C ASP A 65 26.93 -5.85 -1.52
N ASP A 66 25.93 -5.46 -2.32
CA ASP A 66 24.61 -6.06 -2.31
C ASP A 66 24.62 -7.51 -2.91
N GLN A 67 25.64 -7.93 -3.68
CA GLN A 67 25.81 -9.34 -4.08
C GLN A 67 26.38 -10.20 -2.95
N ASP A 68 27.37 -9.70 -2.20
CA ASP A 68 27.88 -10.38 -1.02
C ASP A 68 26.78 -10.50 0.05
N MET A 69 25.89 -9.50 0.15
CA MET A 69 24.67 -9.65 0.93
C MET A 69 23.85 -10.88 0.49
N VAL A 70 23.64 -11.19 -0.79
CA VAL A 70 22.86 -12.40 -1.18
C VAL A 70 23.50 -13.70 -0.69
N GLN A 71 24.84 -13.76 -0.68
CA GLN A 71 25.57 -14.92 -0.14
C GLN A 71 25.43 -15.00 1.39
N LEU A 72 25.47 -13.85 2.08
CA LEU A 72 25.17 -13.72 3.51
C LEU A 72 23.70 -14.01 3.84
N TRP A 73 22.72 -13.58 3.05
CA TRP A 73 21.30 -13.90 3.23
C TRP A 73 21.06 -15.41 3.18
N ARG A 74 21.79 -16.15 2.35
CA ARG A 74 21.67 -17.61 2.26
C ARG A 74 22.32 -18.37 3.43
N THR A 75 23.36 -17.79 4.04
CA THR A 75 24.24 -18.48 5.01
C THR A 75 24.15 -17.93 6.43
N HIS A 76 23.60 -16.74 6.61
CA HIS A 76 23.69 -15.93 7.82
C HIS A 76 22.33 -15.38 8.29
N LEU A 77 21.21 -15.96 7.81
CA LEU A 77 19.84 -15.71 8.29
C LEU A 77 19.64 -15.83 9.82
N PHE A 78 20.59 -16.46 10.53
CA PHE A 78 20.56 -16.67 11.97
C PHE A 78 21.77 -16.07 12.71
N SER A 79 22.64 -15.31 12.05
CA SER A 79 23.77 -14.66 12.72
C SER A 79 23.48 -13.19 12.97
N ILE A 80 23.72 -12.74 14.20
CA ILE A 80 23.33 -11.42 14.74
C ILE A 80 24.33 -10.33 14.29
N ASN A 81 25.04 -10.58 13.18
CA ASN A 81 26.08 -9.72 12.64
C ASN A 81 25.50 -8.71 11.66
N ASP A 82 24.85 -7.67 12.19
CA ASP A 82 24.79 -6.28 11.68
C ASP A 82 25.09 -6.08 10.17
N VAL A 83 24.34 -6.75 9.28
CA VAL A 83 24.56 -6.66 7.82
C VAL A 83 23.98 -5.34 7.31
N LYS A 84 24.77 -4.28 7.49
CA LYS A 84 24.47 -2.94 7.00
C LYS A 84 24.58 -2.91 5.49
N ALA A 85 23.44 -2.78 4.83
CA ALA A 85 23.40 -2.46 3.42
C ALA A 85 23.88 -1.03 3.20
N ASN A 86 24.78 -0.83 2.23
CA ASN A 86 25.36 0.48 1.91
C ASN A 86 24.40 1.39 1.13
N ASN A 87 23.22 0.89 0.75
CA ASN A 87 22.21 1.69 0.05
C ASN A 87 21.73 2.87 0.90
N LEU A 88 21.49 4.04 0.28
CA LEU A 88 21.05 5.27 0.95
C LEU A 88 19.76 5.10 1.77
N LEU A 89 18.89 4.14 1.40
CA LEU A 89 17.66 3.80 2.11
C LEU A 89 17.80 2.54 2.97
N GLY A 90 19.04 2.18 3.30
CA GLY A 90 19.42 1.01 4.08
C GLY A 90 18.95 -0.30 3.44
N TYR A 91 18.76 -1.31 4.29
CA TYR A 91 18.41 -2.68 3.91
C TYR A 91 17.14 -2.77 3.04
N LEU A 92 16.13 -1.94 3.30
CA LEU A 92 14.87 -1.95 2.54
C LEU A 92 15.10 -1.43 1.11
N GLY A 93 15.87 -0.34 0.95
CA GLY A 93 16.29 0.17 -0.35
C GLY A 93 17.11 -0.84 -1.15
N ALA A 94 18.12 -1.44 -0.51
CA ALA A 94 18.96 -2.47 -1.11
C ALA A 94 18.13 -3.69 -1.56
N PHE A 95 17.23 -4.19 -0.72
CA PHE A 95 16.38 -5.34 -1.05
C PHE A 95 15.46 -5.08 -2.25
N VAL A 96 14.77 -3.93 -2.27
CA VAL A 96 13.87 -3.58 -3.38
C VAL A 96 14.66 -3.33 -4.67
N ALA A 97 15.80 -2.66 -4.59
CA ALA A 97 16.65 -2.42 -5.75
C ALA A 97 17.27 -3.71 -6.29
N TYR A 98 17.77 -4.60 -5.43
CA TYR A 98 18.24 -5.93 -5.81
C TYR A 98 17.13 -6.73 -6.52
N GLN A 99 15.93 -6.77 -5.95
CA GLN A 99 14.83 -7.57 -6.51
C GLN A 99 14.32 -7.04 -7.86
N ILE A 100 14.35 -5.72 -8.11
CA ILE A 100 13.82 -5.13 -9.35
C ILE A 100 14.91 -4.88 -10.40
N MET A 101 16.11 -4.43 -9.98
CA MET A 101 17.23 -4.18 -10.90
C MET A 101 18.01 -5.46 -11.18
N PHE A 102 18.52 -6.16 -10.17
CA PHE A 102 19.40 -7.31 -10.41
C PHE A 102 18.65 -8.55 -10.88
N ASN A 103 17.58 -8.93 -10.18
CA ASN A 103 16.75 -10.08 -10.57
C ASN A 103 15.76 -9.79 -11.72
N GLY A 104 15.62 -8.52 -12.12
CA GLY A 104 14.54 -8.06 -13.02
C GLY A 104 15.05 -7.35 -14.27
N PHE A 105 14.90 -6.02 -14.29
CA PHE A 105 15.00 -5.20 -15.50
C PHE A 105 16.32 -4.42 -15.65
N GLY A 106 17.23 -4.53 -14.68
CA GLY A 106 18.46 -3.73 -14.63
C GLY A 106 18.15 -2.23 -14.65
N VAL A 107 18.88 -1.48 -15.48
CA VAL A 107 18.68 -0.03 -15.67
C VAL A 107 17.30 0.31 -16.26
N ALA A 108 16.61 -0.62 -16.94
CA ALA A 108 15.25 -0.38 -17.41
C ALA A 108 14.21 -0.28 -16.27
N ALA A 109 14.58 -0.62 -15.02
CA ALA A 109 13.74 -0.41 -13.83
C ALA A 109 13.30 1.06 -13.64
N TYR A 110 14.05 2.04 -14.13
CA TYR A 110 13.65 3.46 -14.09
C TYR A 110 12.37 3.77 -14.90
N LEU A 111 11.93 2.89 -15.79
CA LEU A 111 10.62 2.99 -16.43
C LEU A 111 9.48 2.84 -15.40
N LEU A 112 9.66 2.06 -14.33
CA LEU A 112 8.70 1.99 -13.23
C LEU A 112 8.65 3.31 -12.45
N CYS A 113 9.80 3.94 -12.18
CA CYS A 113 9.84 5.27 -11.58
C CYS A 113 9.08 6.29 -12.45
N SER A 114 9.33 6.28 -13.77
CA SER A 114 8.64 7.16 -14.72
C SER A 114 7.13 6.92 -14.74
N PHE A 115 6.70 5.65 -14.70
CA PHE A 115 5.29 5.28 -14.65
C PHE A 115 4.60 5.76 -13.35
N PHE A 116 5.17 5.46 -12.17
CA PHE A 116 4.60 5.89 -10.89
C PHE A 116 4.67 7.41 -10.68
N PHE A 117 5.63 8.09 -11.31
CA PHE A 117 5.68 9.55 -11.34
C PHE A 117 4.48 10.12 -12.10
N VAL A 118 4.27 9.68 -13.34
CA VAL A 118 3.18 10.13 -14.21
C VAL A 118 1.82 9.80 -13.58
N LEU A 119 1.66 8.59 -13.04
CA LEU A 119 0.48 8.17 -12.29
C LEU A 119 0.24 9.09 -11.08
N GLY A 120 1.28 9.32 -10.28
CA GLY A 120 1.21 10.13 -9.06
C GLY A 120 0.85 11.59 -9.32
N VAL A 121 1.45 12.22 -10.33
CA VAL A 121 1.09 13.58 -10.77
C VAL A 121 -0.38 13.63 -11.22
N ASN A 122 -0.80 12.72 -12.11
CA ASN A 122 -2.16 12.74 -12.64
C ASN A 122 -3.23 12.52 -11.55
N LEU A 123 -2.96 11.67 -10.55
CA LEU A 123 -3.82 11.45 -9.39
C LEU A 123 -3.82 12.63 -8.41
N PHE A 124 -2.66 13.25 -8.16
CA PHE A 124 -2.51 14.35 -7.20
C PHE A 124 -3.18 15.64 -7.66
N PHE A 125 -3.11 15.96 -8.95
CA PHE A 125 -3.75 17.15 -9.52
C PHE A 125 -5.18 16.91 -10.01
N THR A 126 -5.71 15.69 -9.87
CA THR A 126 -7.05 15.25 -10.32
C THR A 126 -7.34 15.57 -11.80
N LYS A 127 -6.28 15.72 -12.61
CA LYS A 127 -6.32 16.09 -14.03
C LYS A 127 -5.19 15.37 -14.75
N PRO A 128 -5.40 14.90 -15.99
CA PRO A 128 -4.32 14.35 -16.80
C PRO A 128 -3.40 15.48 -17.26
N ILE A 129 -2.37 15.77 -16.46
CA ILE A 129 -1.28 16.69 -16.83
C ILE A 129 -0.38 16.02 -17.84
N PHE A 130 -0.12 14.72 -17.65
CA PHE A 130 0.66 13.89 -18.55
C PHE A 130 -0.25 12.90 -19.28
N SER A 131 -0.13 12.87 -20.60
CA SER A 131 -0.79 11.89 -21.47
C SER A 131 -0.26 10.49 -21.18
N LEU A 132 -1.08 9.63 -20.55
CA LEU A 132 -0.75 8.22 -20.30
C LEU A 132 -0.90 7.32 -21.55
N TRP A 133 -1.52 7.82 -22.63
CA TRP A 133 -1.99 6.97 -23.72
C TRP A 133 -1.84 7.57 -25.14
N ARG A 134 -1.53 8.86 -25.26
CA ARG A 134 -1.52 9.55 -26.55
C ARG A 134 -0.17 10.21 -26.83
N ASN A 135 0.56 9.60 -27.76
CA ASN A 135 1.52 10.29 -28.63
C ASN A 135 0.72 10.86 -29.82
#